data_AF-A0A9E1IMJ5-F1
#
_entry.id   AF-A0A9E1IMJ5-F1
#
_cell.length_a   1.000
_cell.length_b   1.000
_cell.length_c   1.000
_cell.angle_alpha   90.00
_cell.angle_beta   90.00
_cell.angle_gamma   90.00
#
_symmetry.space_group_name_H-M   'P 1'
#
loop_
_entity.id
_entity.type
_entity.pdbx_description
1 polymer ?
#
loop_
_entity_poly.entity_id
_entity_poly.type
_entity_poly.pdbx_seq_one_letter_code
_entity_poly.pdbx_strand_id
1 'polypeptide(L)'
;MPRIPRDIIDAIRDHTHIVEVVSHHVSLASRGSNHVGLCPFHQEKTPSFTVIPDKRIYYCHGCQEWGDVFKLLMKLSGGLNSLLVDTTQVLADVQGR
;
A
#
# COMPACT_ATOMS: atom_id res chain seq x y z
N MET A 1 16.05 20.57 -0.43
CA MET A 1 14.71 19.95 -0.38
C MET A 1 14.32 19.72 1.06
N PRO A 2 13.15 20.18 1.53
CA PRO A 2 12.70 19.85 2.88
C PRO A 2 12.42 18.35 2.94
N ARG A 3 13.12 17.64 3.83
CA ARG A 3 12.78 16.26 4.15
C ARG A 3 11.55 16.30 5.05
N ILE A 4 10.50 15.57 4.68
CA ILE A 4 9.35 15.39 5.57
C ILE A 4 9.87 14.74 6.86
N PRO A 5 9.52 15.29 8.04
CA PRO A 5 9.92 14.71 9.32
C PRO A 5 9.44 13.25 9.42
N ARG A 6 10.26 12.36 10.01
CA ARG A 6 9.96 10.92 10.08
C ARG A 6 8.70 10.64 10.89
N ASP A 7 8.48 11.41 11.95
CA ASP A 7 7.29 11.41 12.80
C ASP A 7 6.00 11.65 12.00
N ILE A 8 6.03 12.56 11.02
CA ILE A 8 4.88 12.80 10.14
C ILE A 8 4.64 11.60 9.21
N ILE A 9 5.70 10.99 8.67
CA ILE A 9 5.59 9.79 7.82
C ILE A 9 5.00 8.62 8.62
N ASP A 10 5.45 8.44 9.87
CA ASP A 10 4.96 7.38 10.74
C ASP A 10 3.50 7.63 11.15
N ALA A 11 3.12 8.87 11.47
CA ALA A 11 1.74 9.23 11.76
C ALA A 11 0.80 8.95 10.57
N ILE A 12 1.23 9.31 9.35
CA ILE A 12 0.48 9.00 8.13
C ILE A 12 0.35 7.47 7.97
N ARG A 13 1.43 6.70 8.17
CA ARG A 13 1.38 5.23 8.11
C ARG A 13 0.35 4.67 9.08
N ASP A 14 0.32 5.20 10.30
CA ASP A 14 -0.54 4.69 11.37
C ASP A 14 -2.02 5.00 11.14
N HIS A 15 -2.33 6.08 10.43
CA HIS A 15 -3.71 6.48 10.11
C HIS A 15 -4.18 5.97 8.74
N THR A 16 -3.27 5.40 7.94
CA THR A 16 -3.60 4.87 6.62
C THR A 16 -4.18 3.45 6.74
N HIS A 17 -5.39 3.26 6.22
CA HIS A 17 -5.96 1.93 6.05
C HIS A 17 -5.37 1.24 4.81
N ILE A 18 -4.39 0.35 5.02
CA ILE A 18 -3.69 -0.34 3.91
C ILE A 18 -4.64 -1.06 2.94
N VAL A 19 -5.77 -1.59 3.43
CA VAL A 19 -6.76 -2.27 2.58
C VAL A 19 -7.40 -1.31 1.60
N GLU A 20 -7.78 -0.11 2.04
CA GLU A 20 -8.40 0.90 1.18
C GLU A 20 -7.43 1.33 0.08
N VAL A 21 -6.19 1.66 0.46
CA VAL A 21 -5.16 2.06 -0.51
C VAL A 21 -4.86 0.95 -1.52
N VAL A 22 -4.67 -0.29 -1.06
CA VAL A 22 -4.41 -1.41 -1.97
C VAL A 22 -5.61 -1.65 -2.89
N SER A 23 -6.85 -1.50 -2.39
CA SER A 23 -8.07 -1.76 -3.16
C SER A 23 -8.24 -0.81 -4.34
N HIS A 24 -7.58 0.36 -4.33
CA HIS A 24 -7.55 1.26 -5.49
C HIS A 24 -6.69 0.74 -6.65
N HIS A 25 -5.76 -0.18 -6.37
CA HIS A 25 -4.79 -0.69 -7.35
C HIS A 25 -4.98 -2.17 -7.67
N VAL A 26 -5.54 -2.95 -6.74
CA VAL A 26 -5.68 -4.40 -6.83
C VAL A 26 -7.09 -4.79 -6.41
N SER A 27 -7.78 -5.58 -7.24
CA SER A 27 -9.04 -6.20 -6.85
C SER A 27 -8.80 -7.23 -5.76
N LEU A 28 -9.31 -6.95 -4.57
CA LEU A 28 -9.16 -7.81 -3.39
C LEU A 28 -10.46 -8.53 -3.04
N ALA A 29 -10.35 -9.79 -2.67
CA ALA A 29 -11.42 -10.57 -2.04
C ALA A 29 -11.10 -10.76 -0.55
N SER A 30 -12.10 -10.61 0.32
CA SER A 30 -11.93 -10.89 1.75
C SER A 30 -11.75 -12.39 2.00
N ARG A 31 -10.82 -12.75 2.89
CA ARG A 31 -10.55 -14.12 3.32
C ARG A 31 -10.19 -14.13 4.81
N GLY A 32 -11.23 -14.23 5.65
CA GLY A 32 -11.09 -14.07 7.09
C GLY A 32 -10.74 -12.62 7.43
N SER A 33 -9.72 -12.42 8.27
CA SER A 33 -9.20 -11.08 8.60
C SER A 33 -8.27 -10.48 7.52
N ASN A 34 -7.89 -11.27 6.52
CA ASN A 34 -6.99 -10.85 5.44
C ASN A 34 -7.75 -10.60 4.14
N HIS A 35 -7.08 -9.96 3.19
CA HIS A 35 -7.59 -9.73 1.85
C HIS A 35 -6.62 -10.29 0.81
N VAL A 36 -7.12 -10.93 -0.25
CA VAL A 36 -6.31 -11.64 -1.23
C VAL A 36 -6.66 -11.21 -2.66
N GLY A 37 -5.65 -11.05 -3.52
CA GLY A 37 -5.81 -10.68 -4.93
C GLY A 37 -4.65 -11.16 -5.80
N LEU A 38 -4.69 -10.79 -7.08
CA LEU A 38 -3.56 -10.98 -7.99
C LEU A 38 -2.46 -9.96 -7.67
N CYS A 39 -1.21 -10.40 -7.71
CA CYS A 39 -0.07 -9.53 -7.47
C CYS A 39 0.07 -8.48 -8.58
N PRO A 40 0.20 -7.19 -8.23
CA PRO A 40 0.47 -6.16 -9.23
C PRO A 40 1.93 -6.16 -9.72
N PHE A 41 2.82 -6.92 -9.08
CA PHE A 41 4.26 -6.88 -9.33
C PHE A 41 4.80 -8.04 -10.16
N HIS A 42 3.99 -9.05 -10.45
CA HIS A 42 4.34 -10.13 -11.36
C HIS A 42 3.09 -10.70 -12.00
N GLN A 43 3.22 -11.26 -13.20
CA GLN A 43 2.09 -11.81 -13.93
C GLN A 43 1.77 -13.22 -13.43
N GLU A 44 0.57 -13.40 -12.90
CA GLU A 44 0.08 -14.69 -12.39
C GLU A 44 -1.40 -14.89 -12.72
N LYS A 45 -1.87 -16.14 -12.64
CA LYS A 45 -3.29 -16.50 -12.84
C LYS A 45 -4.00 -16.86 -11.54
N THR A 46 -3.25 -17.17 -10.49
CA THR A 46 -3.75 -17.57 -9.18
C THR A 46 -3.44 -16.47 -8.17
N PRO A 47 -4.41 -16.02 -7.34
CA PRO A 47 -4.15 -14.99 -6.34
C PRO A 47 -3.06 -15.41 -5.34
N SER A 48 -1.95 -14.67 -5.28
CA SER A 48 -0.89 -14.88 -4.28
C SER A 48 -0.59 -13.66 -3.42
N PHE A 49 -1.20 -12.52 -3.74
CA PHE A 49 -1.03 -11.27 -3.02
C PHE A 49 -1.99 -11.18 -1.84
N THR A 50 -1.48 -11.02 -0.62
CA THR A 50 -2.25 -10.97 0.62
C THR A 50 -1.98 -9.65 1.35
N VAL A 51 -3.04 -8.95 1.73
CA VAL A 51 -3.02 -7.81 2.66
C VAL A 51 -3.42 -8.29 4.05
N ILE A 52 -2.62 -7.92 5.05
CA ILE A 52 -2.81 -8.29 6.46
C ILE A 52 -3.07 -6.98 7.23
N PRO A 53 -4.33 -6.59 7.45
CA PRO A 53 -4.69 -5.28 7.99
C PRO A 53 -4.14 -5.06 9.39
N ASP A 54 -4.22 -6.06 10.27
CA ASP A 54 -3.72 -6.00 11.65
C ASP A 54 -2.22 -5.72 11.72
N LYS A 55 -1.46 -6.17 10.72
CA LYS A 55 -0.02 -5.95 10.61
C LYS A 55 0.34 -4.76 9.73
N ARG A 56 -0.64 -4.13 9.07
CA ARG A 56 -0.46 -3.03 8.10
C ARG A 56 0.58 -3.33 7.01
N ILE A 57 0.63 -4.57 6.56
CA ILE A 57 1.55 -5.03 5.50
C ILE A 57 0.81 -5.75 4.39
N TYR A 58 1.47 -5.87 3.25
CA TYR A 58 1.16 -6.84 2.22
C TYR A 58 2.29 -7.86 2.08
N TYR A 59 1.94 -9.05 1.58
CA TYR A 59 2.87 -10.10 1.22
C TYR A 59 2.38 -10.85 -0.02
N CYS A 60 3.24 -11.03 -1.01
CA CYS A 60 2.98 -11.85 -2.17
C CYS A 60 3.71 -13.19 -2.04
N HIS A 61 2.96 -14.29 -1.98
CA HIS A 61 3.54 -15.64 -1.90
C HIS A 61 4.21 -16.08 -3.21
N GLY A 62 3.80 -15.53 -4.36
CA GLY A 62 4.34 -15.91 -5.68
C GLY A 62 5.72 -15.31 -5.97
N CYS A 63 5.89 -14.00 -5.73
CA CYS A 63 7.15 -13.29 -6.00
C CYS A 63 7.91 -12.85 -4.74
N GLN A 64 7.41 -13.19 -3.54
CA GLN A 64 8.00 -12.85 -2.24
C GLN A 64 8.11 -11.34 -1.95
N GLU A 65 7.44 -10.51 -2.75
CA GLU A 65 7.37 -9.07 -2.51
C GLU A 65 6.53 -8.77 -1.28
N TRP A 66 6.98 -7.84 -0.44
CA TRP A 66 6.34 -7.54 0.83
C TRP A 66 6.65 -6.13 1.27
N GLY A 67 5.76 -5.49 2.03
CA GLY A 67 6.02 -4.16 2.53
C GLY A 67 4.81 -3.51 3.18
N ASP A 68 5.00 -2.24 3.55
CA ASP A 68 3.93 -1.36 3.98
C ASP A 68 3.29 -0.64 2.77
N VAL A 69 2.34 0.23 3.06
CA VAL A 69 1.65 1.05 2.05
C VAL A 69 2.60 1.92 1.24
N PHE A 70 3.66 2.45 1.84
CA PHE A 70 4.61 3.30 1.13
C PHE A 70 5.46 2.50 0.14
N LYS A 71 5.92 1.31 0.55
CA LYS A 71 6.68 0.43 -0.35
C LYS A 71 5.81 -0.04 -1.52
N LEU A 72 4.52 -0.29 -1.28
CA LEU A 72 3.56 -0.59 -2.35
C LEU A 72 3.50 0.55 -3.37
N LEU A 73 3.17 1.76 -2.89
CA LEU A 73 3.02 2.95 -3.74
C LEU A 73 4.31 3.25 -4.50
N MET A 74 5.47 3.23 -3.83
CA MET A 74 6.76 3.47 -4.48
C MET A 74 7.03 2.49 -5.63
N LYS A 75 6.66 1.22 -5.48
CA LYS A 75 6.82 0.21 -6.56
C LYS A 75 5.80 0.40 -7.67
N LEU A 76 4.56 0.78 -7.36
CA LEU A 76 3.53 1.06 -8.36
C LEU A 76 3.84 2.33 -9.18
N SER A 77 4.37 3.38 -8.54
CA SER A 77 4.71 4.66 -9.17
C SER A 77 6.04 4.65 -9.94
N GLY A 78 6.80 3.55 -9.93
CA GLY A 78 8.05 3.41 -10.68
C GLY A 78 9.28 4.12 -10.07
N GLY A 79 9.26 4.45 -8.78
CA GLY A 79 10.38 5.05 -8.04
C GLY A 79 10.18 6.50 -7.57
N LEU A 80 11.01 6.94 -6.61
CA LEU A 80 10.87 8.16 -5.78
C LEU A 80 10.96 9.52 -6.52
N ASN A 81 10.93 9.57 -7.86
CA ASN A 81 10.98 10.84 -8.60
C ASN A 81 9.59 11.50 -8.78
N SER A 82 8.52 10.89 -8.29
CA SER A 82 7.15 11.46 -8.32
C SER A 82 6.60 11.83 -6.93
N LEU A 83 7.42 11.88 -5.88
CA LEU A 83 6.99 12.09 -4.49
C LEU A 83 6.24 13.40 -4.20
N LEU A 84 6.10 14.30 -5.19
CA LEU A 84 5.30 15.51 -5.06
C LEU A 84 3.82 15.31 -5.39
N VAL A 85 3.40 14.15 -5.90
CA VAL A 85 2.03 13.97 -6.43
C VAL A 85 1.13 13.07 -5.58
N ASP A 86 1.67 12.09 -4.85
CA ASP A 86 0.82 11.11 -4.13
C ASP A 86 0.62 11.39 -2.63
N THR A 87 1.51 12.11 -1.96
CA THR A 87 1.31 12.44 -0.53
C THR A 87 0.12 13.37 -0.31
N THR A 88 -0.23 14.21 -1.30
CA THR A 88 -1.45 15.01 -1.24
C THR A 88 -2.71 14.17 -1.28
N GLN A 89 -2.69 13.00 -1.96
CA GLN A 89 -3.83 12.10 -1.98
C GLN A 89 -4.01 11.40 -0.63
N VAL A 90 -2.92 10.90 -0.05
CA VAL A 90 -2.95 10.28 1.28
C VAL A 90 -3.33 11.30 2.37
N LEU A 91 -2.84 12.55 2.29
CA LEU A 91 -3.23 13.61 3.20
C LEU A 91 -4.70 14.06 3.02
N ALA A 92 -5.21 14.05 1.78
CA ALA A 92 -6.62 14.37 1.50
C ALA A 92 -7.57 13.30 2.06
N ASP A 93 -7.19 12.01 1.98
CA ASP A 93 -7.98 10.91 2.53
C ASP A 93 -8.01 10.93 4.09
N VAL A 94 -6.93 11.42 4.73
CA VAL A 94 -6.86 11.58 6.19
C VAL A 94 -7.58 12.85 6.69
N GLN A 95 -7.62 13.93 5.90
CA GLN A 95 -8.30 15.19 6.29
C GLN A 95 -9.78 15.27 5.88
N GLY A 96 -10.29 14.26 5.15
CA GLY A 96 -11.65 14.23 4.61
C GLY A 96 -12.72 13.58 5.49
N ARG A 97 -12.46 13.32 6.78
CA ARG A 97 -13.45 12.86 7.76
C ARG A 97 -13.33 13.56 9.10
#